data_AF-A0A8T1H0B0-F1
#
_entry.id   AF-A0A8T1H0B0-F1
#
_cell.length_a   1.000
_cell.length_b   1.000
_cell.length_c   1.000
_cell.angle_alpha   90.00
_cell.angle_beta   90.00
_cell.angle_gamma   90.00
#
_symmetry.space_group_name_H-M   'P 1'
#
loop_
_entity.id
_entity.type
_entity.pdbx_description
1 polymer ?
#
loop_
_entity_poly.entity_id
_entity_poly.type
_entity_poly.pdbx_seq_one_letter_code
_entity_poly.pdbx_strand_id
1 'polypeptide(L)' 'MAKSIIYSALDLRDGLHQILVRESDIPLTAVSTRSGMLW' A
#
# COMPACT_ATOMS: atom_id res chain seq x y z
N MET A 1 20.17 19.35 31.23
CA MET A 1 19.73 19.60 29.84
C MET A 1 19.59 18.25 29.15
N ALA A 2 18.37 17.85 28.80
CA ALA A 2 18.11 16.59 28.10
C ALA A 2 18.09 16.85 26.60
N LYS A 3 18.85 16.06 25.84
CA LYS A 3 18.92 16.16 24.38
C LYS A 3 17.69 15.47 23.80
N SER A 4 16.77 16.24 23.20
CA SER A 4 15.65 15.68 22.45
C SER A 4 16.13 15.21 21.09
N ILE A 5 15.81 13.96 20.74
CA ILE A 5 16.05 13.39 19.41
C ILE A 5 14.69 13.27 18.74
N ILE A 6 14.50 13.99 17.64
CA ILE A 6 13.26 13.96 16.86
C ILE A 6 13.40 12.92 15.76
N TYR A 7 12.44 12.00 15.68
CA TYR A 7 12.32 11.04 14.58
C TYR A 7 11.11 11.43 13.73
N SER A 8 11.24 11.25 12.42
CA SER A 8 10.15 11.40 11.46
C SER A 8 9.98 10.09 10.70
N ALA A 9 8.73 9.71 10.42
CA ALA A 9 8.39 8.58 9.59
C ALA A 9 7.81 9.08 8.27
N LEU A 10 8.28 8.51 7.15
CA LEU A 10 7.74 8.77 5.82
C LEU A 10 6.82 7.61 5.45
N ASP A 11 5.56 7.90 5.18
CA ASP A 11 4.64 6.91 4.62
C ASP A 11 4.73 6.92 3.09
N LEU A 12 4.98 5.75 2.51
CA LEU A 12 5.04 5.53 1.06
C LEU A 12 3.85 4.72 0.54
N ARG A 13 2.90 4.38 1.42
CA ARG A 13 1.78 3.49 1.09
C ARG A 13 0.93 4.01 -0.07
N ASP A 14 0.69 5.31 -0.13
CA ASP A 14 -0.05 5.93 -1.23
C ASP A 14 0.70 5.90 -2.56
N GLY A 15 2.03 5.93 -2.52
CA GLY A 15 2.87 5.80 -3.71
C GLY A 15 2.79 4.40 -4.33
N LEU A 16 2.53 3.36 -3.53
CA LEU A 16 2.41 1.99 -4.04
C LEU A 16 1.16 1.78 -4.88
N HIS A 17 0.06 2.46 -4.58
CA HIS A 17 -1.18 2.38 -5.38
C HIS A 17 -1.03 3.03 -6.77
N GLN A 18 0.02 3.83 -7.00
CA GLN A 18 0.30 4.48 -8.28
C GLN A 18 1.15 3.61 -9.22
N ILE A 19 1.79 2.56 -8.70
CA ILE A 19 2.63 1.66 -9.48
C ILE A 19 1.72 0.72 -10.28
N LEU A 20 1.91 0.69 -11.60
CA LEU A 20 1.16 -0.19 -12.48
C LEU A 20 1.46 -1.67 -12.16
N VAL A 21 0.40 -2.45 -11.96
CA VAL A 21 0.46 -3.90 -11.81
C VAL A 21 0.44 -4.53 -13.21
N ARG A 22 1.26 -5.57 -13.43
CA ARG A 22 1.22 -6.32 -14.71
C ARG A 22 -0.11 -7.06 -14.82
N GLU A 23 -0.67 -7.13 -16.01
CA GLU A 23 -1.97 -7.78 -16.27
C GLU A 23 -2.03 -9.23 -15.77
N SER A 24 -0.92 -9.98 -15.92
CA SER A 24 -0.78 -11.35 -15.40
C SER A 24 -0.92 -11.47 -13.89
N ASP A 25 -0.60 -10.40 -13.17
CA ASP A 25 -0.48 -10.38 -11.72
C ASP A 25 -1.73 -9.77 -11.06
N ILE A 26 -2.66 -9.20 -11.84
CA ILE A 26 -3.94 -8.67 -11.34
C ILE A 26 -4.79 -9.75 -10.64
N PRO A 27 -4.97 -10.98 -11.15
CA PRO A 27 -5.72 -12.00 -10.41
C PRO A 27 -5.00 -12.44 -9.12
N LEU A 28 -3.69 -12.18 -8.99
CA LEU A 28 -2.93 -12.49 -7.77
C LEU A 28 -3.10 -11.43 -6.69
N THR A 29 -3.44 -10.19 -7.06
CA THR A 29 -3.70 -9.08 -6.12
C THR A 29 -5.19 -8.84 -5.88
N ALA A 30 -6.07 -9.56 -6.56
CA ALA A 30 -7.52 -9.44 -6.42
C ALA A 30 -7.98 -9.74 -4.98
N VAL A 31 -8.75 -8.83 -4.40
CA VAL A 31 -9.33 -8.98 -3.06
C VAL A 31 -10.78 -9.43 -3.19
N SER A 32 -11.10 -10.59 -2.61
CA SER A 32 -12.49 -11.02 -2.48
C SER A 32 -13.11 -10.38 -1.24
N THR A 33 -14.21 -9.64 -1.44
CA THR A 33 -15.04 -9.17 -0.33
C THR A 33 -16.18 -10.18 -0.12
N ARG A 34 -16.80 -10.20 1.06
CA ARG A 34 -17.95 -11.09 1.34
C ARG A 34 -19.11 -10.89 0.35
N SER A 35 -19.20 -9.73 -0.30
CA SER A 35 -20.20 -9.42 -1.32
C SER A 35 -19.81 -9.81 -2.74
N GLY A 36 -18.60 -10.33 -2.95
CA GLY A 36 -18.06 -10.63 -4.27
C GLY A 36 -16.67 -10.04 -4.50
N MET A 37 -16.09 -10.36 -5.64
CA MET A 37 -14.78 -9.88 -6.06
C MET A 37 -14.92 -8.46 -6.63
N LEU A 38 -14.24 -7.48 -6.03
CA LEU A 38 -14.18 -6.13 -6.57
C LEU A 38 -13.07 -6.09 -7.63
N TRP A 39 -13.44 -5.79 -8.87
CA TRP A 39 -12.54 -5.41 -9.95
C TRP A 39 -12.77 -3.93 -10.28
#